data_AF-A0A1H9L744-F1
#
_entry.id   AF-A0A1H9L744-F1
#
_cell.length_a   1.000
_cell.length_b   1.000
_cell.length_c   1.000
_cell.angle_alpha   90.00
_cell.angle_beta   90.00
_cell.angle_gamma   90.00
#
_symmetry.space_group_name_H-M   'P 1'
#
loop_
_entity.id
_entity.type
_entity.pdbx_description
1 polymer ?
#
loop_
_entity_poly.entity_id
_entity_poly.type
_entity_poly.pdbx_seq_one_letter_code
_entity_poly.pdbx_strand_id
1 'polypeptide(L)'
;MNNGLAAPSIPVAAADGLISLVDSQSDITIFIKSWSYSHPNDKLQLVLNDKLTGDALLLPDPVPEEGSTLMLTLPKEDVIKDGVYDVAYQITTFPGGVSVRSPATSIRIDRTSPGAALLAAVVLPPEPFGDEVTGLVPGYAGMEQGDVIQTLCNKTPGPFHIVQADELTLRPIEITFERDFLQSVGNENVTIEYFVTDRAGNQSIISLPVQLFLQL
;
A
#
# COMPACT_ATOMS: atom_id res chain seq x y z
N MET A 1 1.62 -23.05 -26.78
CA MET A 1 0.32 -22.60 -27.32
C MET A 1 -0.25 -21.62 -26.31
N ASN A 2 -0.64 -20.42 -26.76
CA ASN A 2 -1.21 -19.41 -25.87
C ASN A 2 -2.69 -19.78 -25.70
N ASN A 3 -3.09 -20.27 -24.53
CA ASN A 3 -4.41 -20.92 -24.34
C ASN A 3 -5.59 -19.93 -24.24
N GLY A 4 -5.44 -18.69 -24.71
CA GLY A 4 -6.49 -17.66 -24.71
C GLY A 4 -6.92 -17.14 -23.34
N LEU A 5 -6.35 -17.65 -22.25
CA LEU A 5 -6.66 -17.23 -20.88
C LEU A 5 -6.05 -15.87 -20.56
N ALA A 6 -6.86 -14.97 -20.00
CA ALA A 6 -6.39 -13.71 -19.44
C ALA A 6 -5.84 -13.91 -18.02
N ALA A 7 -4.89 -13.06 -17.61
CA ALA A 7 -4.47 -12.98 -16.21
C ALA A 7 -5.65 -12.55 -15.31
N PRO A 8 -5.68 -12.96 -14.03
CA PRO A 8 -6.72 -12.50 -13.11
C PRO A 8 -6.59 -10.99 -12.84
N SER A 9 -7.72 -10.34 -12.60
CA SER A 9 -7.77 -8.95 -12.15
C SER A 9 -7.97 -8.89 -10.64
N ILE A 10 -7.26 -7.96 -9.99
CA ILE A 10 -7.24 -7.81 -8.53
C ILE A 10 -7.61 -6.36 -8.22
N PRO A 11 -8.90 -6.05 -8.04
CA PRO A 11 -9.39 -4.67 -8.05
C PRO A 11 -8.81 -3.77 -6.95
N VAL A 12 -8.44 -4.36 -5.81
CA VAL A 12 -7.88 -3.63 -4.65
C VAL A 12 -6.38 -3.35 -4.81
N ALA A 13 -5.73 -3.88 -5.86
CA ALA A 13 -4.33 -3.61 -6.12
C ALA A 13 -4.13 -2.24 -6.78
N ALA A 14 -3.16 -1.49 -6.31
CA ALA A 14 -2.66 -0.31 -7.00
C ALA A 14 -2.01 -0.68 -8.35
N ALA A 15 -1.69 0.32 -9.17
CA ALA A 15 -1.12 0.10 -10.51
C ALA A 15 0.21 -0.69 -10.50
N ASP A 16 0.98 -0.61 -9.42
CA ASP A 16 2.22 -1.38 -9.19
C ASP A 16 1.99 -2.68 -8.41
N GLY A 17 0.74 -3.09 -8.21
CA GLY A 17 0.35 -4.31 -7.51
C GLY A 17 0.29 -4.17 -5.99
N LEU A 18 0.59 -3.00 -5.41
CA LEU A 18 0.53 -2.81 -3.96
C LEU A 18 -0.90 -2.99 -3.42
N ILE A 19 -1.07 -3.86 -2.43
CA ILE A 19 -2.31 -4.00 -1.67
C ILE A 19 -2.18 -3.16 -0.40
N SER A 20 -3.21 -2.37 -0.07
CA SER A 20 -3.21 -1.61 1.18
C SER A 20 -3.23 -2.54 2.40
N LEU A 21 -2.71 -2.06 3.53
CA LEU A 21 -2.73 -2.76 4.81
C LEU A 21 -4.17 -3.13 5.20
N VAL A 22 -5.13 -2.21 4.98
CA VAL A 22 -6.56 -2.44 5.26
C VAL A 22 -7.10 -3.58 4.41
N ASP A 23 -6.83 -3.58 3.10
CA ASP A 23 -7.31 -4.63 2.20
C ASP A 23 -6.64 -5.98 2.50
N SER A 24 -5.35 -5.98 2.86
CA SER A 24 -4.59 -7.19 3.19
C SER A 24 -4.99 -7.88 4.51
N GLN A 25 -5.86 -7.24 5.30
CA GLN A 25 -6.41 -7.80 6.56
C GLN A 25 -7.69 -8.63 6.34
N SER A 26 -8.22 -8.62 5.13
CA SER A 26 -9.39 -9.39 4.70
C SER A 26 -9.04 -10.26 3.50
N ASP A 27 -9.91 -11.21 3.17
CA ASP A 27 -9.70 -12.01 1.96
C ASP A 27 -9.82 -11.12 0.71
N ILE A 28 -8.95 -11.38 -0.26
CA ILE A 28 -8.82 -10.54 -1.44
C ILE A 28 -9.70 -11.11 -2.55
N THR A 29 -10.57 -10.26 -3.10
CA THR A 29 -11.41 -10.64 -4.24
C THR A 29 -10.60 -10.67 -5.53
N ILE A 30 -10.69 -11.78 -6.25
CA ILE A 30 -10.01 -11.99 -7.53
C ILE A 30 -11.07 -12.17 -8.62
N PHE A 31 -10.93 -11.41 -9.71
CA PHE A 31 -11.82 -11.50 -10.87
C PHE A 31 -11.15 -12.20 -12.04
N ILE A 32 -11.86 -13.16 -12.60
CA ILE A 32 -11.43 -13.93 -13.76
C ILE A 32 -12.47 -13.75 -14.86
N LYS A 33 -12.02 -13.56 -16.10
CA LYS A 33 -12.91 -13.57 -17.24
C LYS A 33 -13.16 -15.01 -17.67
N SER A 34 -14.42 -15.41 -17.78
CA SER A 34 -14.78 -16.67 -18.40
C SER A 34 -14.24 -16.70 -19.83
N TRP A 35 -13.83 -17.89 -20.27
CA TRP A 35 -13.13 -18.13 -21.53
C TRP A 35 -13.99 -18.98 -22.46
N SER A 36 -13.65 -18.98 -23.76
CA SER A 36 -14.27 -19.87 -24.73
C SER A 36 -14.05 -21.34 -24.36
N TYR A 37 -15.00 -22.22 -24.69
CA TYR A 37 -14.89 -23.68 -24.45
C TYR A 37 -14.90 -24.10 -22.97
N SER A 38 -15.46 -23.27 -22.08
CA SER A 38 -15.83 -23.71 -20.74
C SER A 38 -16.93 -24.77 -20.80
N HIS A 39 -16.84 -25.79 -19.94
CA HIS A 39 -17.84 -26.85 -19.82
C HIS A 39 -18.40 -26.90 -18.40
N PRO A 40 -19.66 -27.36 -18.22
CA PRO A 40 -20.19 -27.62 -16.90
C PRO A 40 -19.28 -28.57 -16.12
N ASN A 41 -19.07 -28.26 -14.84
CA ASN A 41 -18.19 -28.95 -13.91
C ASN A 41 -16.68 -28.80 -14.19
N ASP A 42 -16.25 -27.95 -15.13
CA ASP A 42 -14.86 -27.51 -15.14
C ASP A 42 -14.53 -26.89 -13.78
N LYS A 43 -13.37 -27.25 -13.23
CA LYS A 43 -12.92 -26.78 -11.93
C LYS A 43 -11.94 -25.62 -12.09
N LEU A 44 -12.29 -24.48 -11.52
CA LEU A 44 -11.48 -23.27 -11.48
C LEU A 44 -10.95 -23.04 -10.05
N GLN A 45 -9.65 -22.85 -9.88
CA GLN A 45 -9.05 -22.61 -8.56
C GLN A 45 -7.86 -21.65 -8.66
N LEU A 46 -7.61 -20.84 -7.64
CA LEU A 46 -6.45 -19.93 -7.63
C LEU A 46 -5.14 -20.71 -7.50
N VAL A 47 -4.09 -20.11 -8.05
CA VAL A 47 -2.70 -20.53 -7.90
C VAL A 47 -1.92 -19.34 -7.38
N LEU A 48 -1.30 -19.48 -6.22
CA LEU A 48 -0.43 -18.47 -5.61
C LEU A 48 1.00 -19.02 -5.58
N ASN A 49 1.96 -18.34 -6.21
CA ASN A 49 3.36 -18.77 -6.27
C ASN A 49 3.49 -20.26 -6.65
N ASP A 50 2.82 -20.67 -7.74
CA ASP A 50 2.73 -22.03 -8.27
C ASP A 50 1.98 -23.09 -7.43
N LYS A 51 1.43 -22.72 -6.27
CA LYS A 51 0.66 -23.60 -5.39
C LYS A 51 -0.83 -23.31 -5.47
N LEU A 52 -1.67 -24.33 -5.57
CA LEU A 52 -3.13 -24.16 -5.50
C LEU A 52 -3.54 -23.57 -4.15
N THR A 53 -4.44 -22.60 -4.18
CA THR A 53 -5.00 -22.00 -2.97
C THR A 53 -6.46 -21.58 -3.15
N GLY A 54 -7.10 -21.23 -2.03
CA GLY A 54 -8.52 -20.90 -1.95
C GLY A 54 -9.42 -22.07 -2.34
N ASP A 55 -10.72 -21.80 -2.30
CA ASP A 55 -11.73 -22.76 -2.71
C ASP A 55 -11.77 -22.93 -4.23
N ALA A 56 -12.06 -24.15 -4.66
CA ALA A 56 -12.30 -24.45 -6.06
C ALA A 56 -13.76 -24.16 -6.43
N LEU A 57 -13.97 -23.43 -7.51
CA LEU A 57 -15.27 -23.19 -8.12
C LEU A 57 -15.52 -24.22 -9.23
N LEU A 58 -16.66 -24.91 -9.18
CA LEU A 58 -17.15 -25.72 -10.30
C LEU A 58 -18.06 -24.85 -11.18
N LEU A 59 -17.83 -24.89 -12.50
CA LEU A 59 -18.69 -24.15 -13.42
C LEU A 59 -20.10 -24.78 -13.49
N PRO A 60 -21.16 -23.96 -13.49
CA PRO A 60 -22.55 -24.43 -13.52
C PRO A 60 -22.98 -24.96 -14.91
N ASP A 61 -24.19 -25.51 -14.98
CA ASP A 61 -24.92 -25.81 -16.21
C ASP A 61 -26.20 -24.95 -16.26
N PRO A 62 -26.37 -24.02 -17.23
CA PRO A 62 -25.42 -23.69 -18.30
C PRO A 62 -24.19 -22.94 -17.78
N VAL A 63 -23.08 -23.04 -18.53
CA VAL A 63 -21.87 -22.25 -18.23
C VAL A 63 -22.11 -20.75 -18.47
N PRO A 64 -21.43 -19.87 -17.72
CA PRO A 64 -21.49 -18.43 -17.97
C PRO A 64 -21.01 -18.06 -19.38
N GLU A 65 -21.65 -17.06 -19.99
CA GLU A 65 -21.24 -16.52 -21.28
C GLU A 65 -19.77 -16.09 -21.25
N GLU A 66 -19.05 -16.22 -22.37
CA GLU A 66 -17.67 -15.79 -22.50
C GLU A 66 -17.49 -14.31 -22.13
N GLY A 67 -16.42 -13.98 -21.39
CA GLY A 67 -16.16 -12.63 -20.90
C GLY A 67 -16.94 -12.22 -19.64
N SER A 68 -17.86 -13.07 -19.15
CA SER A 68 -18.48 -12.94 -17.83
C SER A 68 -17.42 -12.91 -16.74
N THR A 69 -17.66 -12.13 -15.69
CA THR A 69 -16.76 -12.06 -14.54
C THR A 69 -17.09 -13.19 -13.56
N LEU A 70 -16.12 -14.06 -13.32
CA LEU A 70 -16.13 -15.05 -12.25
C LEU A 70 -15.35 -14.49 -11.05
N MET A 71 -15.80 -14.82 -9.86
CA MET A 71 -15.19 -14.35 -8.62
C MET A 71 -14.58 -15.53 -7.87
N LEU A 72 -13.31 -15.39 -7.50
CA LEU A 72 -12.63 -16.25 -6.53
C LEU A 72 -12.12 -15.40 -5.38
N THR A 73 -11.75 -16.07 -4.30
CA THR A 73 -11.27 -15.44 -3.07
C THR A 73 -9.87 -15.96 -2.79
N LEU A 74 -8.91 -15.04 -2.69
CA LEU A 74 -7.56 -15.33 -2.18
C LEU A 74 -7.59 -15.18 -0.65
N PRO A 75 -7.45 -16.27 0.12
CA PRO A 75 -7.47 -16.20 1.58
C PRO A 75 -6.34 -15.32 2.11
N LYS A 76 -6.64 -14.47 3.08
CA LYS A 76 -5.65 -13.56 3.66
C LYS A 76 -4.49 -14.28 4.34
N GLU A 77 -4.72 -15.48 4.86
CA GLU A 77 -3.69 -16.31 5.50
C GLU A 77 -2.55 -16.71 4.54
N ASP A 78 -2.79 -16.68 3.24
CA ASP A 78 -1.76 -17.01 2.24
C ASP A 78 -0.80 -15.85 1.95
N VAL A 79 -1.17 -14.62 2.34
CA VAL A 79 -0.46 -13.37 2.04
C VAL A 79 -0.10 -12.59 3.32
N ILE A 80 0.29 -13.32 4.37
CA ILE A 80 0.64 -12.75 5.67
C ILE A 80 2.06 -12.16 5.75
N LYS A 81 2.94 -12.50 4.81
CA LYS A 81 4.33 -12.02 4.79
C LYS A 81 4.49 -10.91 3.77
N ASP A 82 5.40 -9.99 4.05
CA ASP A 82 5.85 -9.01 3.07
C ASP A 82 6.47 -9.71 1.87
N GLY A 83 6.25 -9.13 0.69
CA GLY A 83 6.83 -9.62 -0.56
C GLY A 83 5.89 -9.51 -1.75
N VAL A 84 6.39 -10.04 -2.88
CA VAL A 84 5.65 -10.12 -4.13
C VAL A 84 5.05 -11.52 -4.27
N TYR A 85 3.79 -11.57 -4.67
CA TYR A 85 3.05 -12.80 -4.90
C TYR A 85 2.49 -12.82 -6.32
N ASP A 86 2.70 -13.93 -7.02
CA ASP A 86 2.13 -14.16 -8.34
C ASP A 86 0.81 -14.90 -8.21
N VAL A 87 -0.28 -14.22 -8.57
CA VAL A 87 -1.64 -14.76 -8.53
C VAL A 87 -2.05 -15.17 -9.93
N ALA A 88 -2.30 -16.45 -10.12
CA ALA A 88 -2.86 -17.04 -11.33
C ALA A 88 -4.09 -17.87 -10.98
N TYR A 89 -4.68 -18.53 -11.97
CA TYR A 89 -5.67 -19.57 -11.74
C TYR A 89 -5.40 -20.79 -12.62
N GLN A 90 -5.92 -21.92 -12.16
CA GLN A 90 -5.87 -23.19 -12.87
C GLN A 90 -7.29 -23.64 -13.19
N ILE A 91 -7.51 -24.00 -14.45
CA ILE A 91 -8.71 -24.69 -14.91
C ILE A 91 -8.36 -26.16 -15.02
N THR A 92 -9.23 -27.04 -14.53
CA THR A 92 -9.17 -28.49 -14.74
C THR A 92 -10.44 -28.92 -15.43
N THR A 93 -10.32 -29.43 -16.65
CA THR A 93 -11.48 -29.74 -17.49
C THR A 93 -12.27 -30.95 -17.00
N PHE A 94 -13.57 -30.99 -17.25
CA PHE A 94 -14.42 -32.16 -17.04
C PHE A 94 -15.02 -32.65 -18.37
N PRO A 95 -15.07 -33.98 -18.63
CA PRO A 95 -14.60 -35.10 -17.81
C PRO A 95 -13.10 -35.43 -17.98
N GLY A 96 -12.35 -34.66 -18.77
CA GLY A 96 -10.98 -35.01 -19.19
C GLY A 96 -9.88 -34.84 -18.14
N GLY A 97 -10.09 -34.04 -17.10
CA GLY A 97 -9.13 -33.80 -16.03
C GLY A 97 -7.86 -33.04 -16.46
N VAL A 98 -7.86 -32.41 -17.63
CA VAL A 98 -6.68 -31.70 -18.15
C VAL A 98 -6.58 -30.35 -17.45
N SER A 99 -5.41 -30.06 -16.87
CA SER A 99 -5.17 -28.79 -16.21
C SER A 99 -4.40 -27.80 -17.08
N VAL A 100 -4.88 -26.55 -17.10
CA VAL A 100 -4.21 -25.41 -17.73
C VAL A 100 -4.13 -24.24 -16.73
N ARG A 101 -3.00 -23.55 -16.70
CA ARG A 101 -2.80 -22.35 -15.88
C ARG A 101 -2.90 -21.09 -16.74
N SER A 102 -3.45 -20.03 -16.17
CA SER A 102 -3.42 -18.68 -16.74
C SER A 102 -2.03 -18.04 -16.62
N PRO A 103 -1.78 -16.92 -17.32
CA PRO A 103 -0.78 -15.96 -16.88
C PRO A 103 -1.07 -15.45 -15.46
N ALA A 104 -0.04 -14.98 -14.77
CA ALA A 104 -0.15 -14.43 -13.42
C ALA A 104 -0.29 -12.89 -13.43
N THR A 105 -0.89 -12.37 -12.36
CA THR A 105 -0.86 -10.96 -11.96
C THR A 105 -0.11 -10.86 -10.64
N SER A 106 0.92 -10.04 -10.60
CA SER A 106 1.74 -9.85 -9.39
C SER A 106 1.10 -8.83 -8.46
N ILE A 107 1.08 -9.14 -7.17
CA ILE A 107 0.72 -8.22 -6.08
C ILE A 107 1.86 -8.06 -5.09
N ARG A 108 1.93 -6.92 -4.41
CA ARG A 108 2.90 -6.64 -3.36
C ARG A 108 2.17 -6.46 -2.03
N ILE A 109 2.63 -7.19 -1.02
CA ILE A 109 2.21 -7.03 0.37
C ILE A 109 3.35 -6.35 1.13
N ASP A 110 2.99 -5.32 1.88
CA ASP A 110 3.89 -4.59 2.74
C ASP A 110 3.21 -4.28 4.06
N ARG A 111 3.71 -4.86 5.14
CA ARG A 111 3.23 -4.69 6.52
C ARG A 111 4.29 -4.05 7.41
N THR A 112 5.39 -3.54 6.84
CA THR A 112 6.51 -2.98 7.59
C THR A 112 6.36 -1.48 7.71
N SER A 113 6.15 -0.99 8.93
CA SER A 113 6.12 0.45 9.20
C SER A 113 7.45 1.14 8.84
N PRO A 114 7.39 2.36 8.26
CA PRO A 114 8.59 3.16 8.02
C PRO A 114 9.20 3.68 9.33
N GLY A 115 10.45 4.13 9.26
CA GLY A 115 11.20 4.72 10.38
C GLY A 115 11.89 3.72 11.31
N ALA A 116 11.63 2.41 11.15
CA ALA A 116 12.19 1.35 12.00
C ALA A 116 12.02 1.68 13.50
N ALA A 117 13.11 1.69 14.27
CA ALA A 117 13.08 1.94 15.72
C ALA A 117 13.25 3.42 16.10
N LEU A 118 13.54 4.33 15.15
CA LEU A 118 13.82 5.73 15.44
C LEU A 118 13.47 6.64 14.26
N LEU A 119 12.65 7.66 14.53
CA LEU A 119 12.49 8.82 13.66
C LEU A 119 13.19 10.03 14.27
N ALA A 120 14.12 10.63 13.53
CA ALA A 120 14.84 11.81 13.95
C ALA A 120 13.92 13.03 14.04
N ALA A 121 14.24 13.98 14.92
CA ALA A 121 13.47 15.22 15.02
C ALA A 121 13.59 16.06 13.74
N VAL A 122 12.61 16.93 13.50
CA VAL A 122 12.71 17.97 12.47
C VAL A 122 13.90 18.88 12.81
N VAL A 123 14.72 19.19 11.82
CA VAL A 123 15.81 20.16 11.96
C VAL A 123 15.24 21.54 11.66
N LEU A 124 15.17 22.38 12.69
CA LEU A 124 14.70 23.76 12.57
C LEU A 124 15.86 24.68 12.17
N PRO A 125 15.60 25.76 11.41
CA PRO A 125 16.60 26.79 11.15
C PRO A 125 16.97 27.52 12.45
N PRO A 126 18.09 28.26 12.49
CA PRO A 126 18.41 29.11 13.63
C PRO A 126 17.44 30.29 13.74
N GLU A 127 17.18 30.73 14.97
CA GLU A 127 16.42 31.96 15.28
C GLU A 127 17.16 33.25 14.87
N PRO A 128 16.45 34.37 14.64
CA PRO A 128 14.99 34.53 14.64
C PRO A 128 14.37 34.11 13.30
N PHE A 129 13.10 33.71 13.32
CA PHE A 129 12.35 33.34 12.12
C PHE A 129 11.38 34.45 11.69
N GLY A 130 11.01 34.49 10.40
CA GLY A 130 10.04 35.44 9.86
C GLY A 130 8.60 35.01 10.13
N ASP A 131 7.71 35.30 9.17
CA ASP A 131 6.30 34.87 9.20
C ASP A 131 6.12 33.36 9.00
N GLU A 132 7.16 32.69 8.53
CA GLU A 132 7.20 31.26 8.29
C GLU A 132 8.48 30.63 8.87
N VAL A 133 8.40 29.35 9.20
CA VAL A 133 9.53 28.52 9.61
C VAL A 133 9.54 27.26 8.75
N THR A 134 10.61 27.05 7.97
CA THR A 134 10.77 25.83 7.18
C THR A 134 11.69 24.85 7.91
N GLY A 135 11.12 23.76 8.41
CA GLY A 135 11.87 22.66 9.02
C GLY A 135 12.28 21.62 7.98
N LEU A 136 13.42 20.97 8.21
CA LEU A 136 13.89 19.86 7.39
C LEU A 136 13.61 18.53 8.07
N VAL A 137 12.97 17.59 7.37
CA VAL A 137 12.79 16.22 7.84
C VAL A 137 13.95 15.37 7.34
N PRO A 138 14.77 14.77 8.23
CA PRO A 138 15.83 13.85 7.81
C PRO A 138 15.26 12.61 7.13
N GLY A 139 16.05 11.99 6.24
CA GLY A 139 15.70 10.69 5.68
C GLY A 139 15.55 9.62 6.77
N TYR A 140 14.64 8.67 6.53
CA TYR A 140 14.31 7.61 7.49
C TYR A 140 14.33 6.22 6.82
N ALA A 141 14.39 5.18 7.65
CA ALA A 141 14.41 3.80 7.16
C ALA A 141 13.09 3.46 6.44
N GLY A 142 13.17 2.88 5.25
CA GLY A 142 11.99 2.56 4.44
C GLY A 142 11.33 3.75 3.76
N MET A 143 12.02 4.90 3.68
CA MET A 143 11.51 6.08 2.97
C MET A 143 11.29 5.78 1.48
N GLU A 144 10.04 5.91 1.03
CA GLU A 144 9.64 5.74 -0.36
C GLU A 144 8.84 6.95 -0.87
N GLN A 145 8.80 7.13 -2.19
CA GLN A 145 7.92 8.11 -2.81
C GLN A 145 6.46 7.78 -2.46
N GLY A 146 5.70 8.80 -2.06
CA GLY A 146 4.28 8.68 -1.72
C GLY A 146 4.01 8.46 -0.23
N ASP A 147 5.05 8.29 0.59
CA ASP A 147 4.90 8.31 2.05
C ASP A 147 4.34 9.66 2.51
N VAL A 148 3.45 9.64 3.50
CA VAL A 148 2.81 10.84 4.05
C VAL A 148 3.42 11.15 5.40
N ILE A 149 4.05 12.32 5.52
CA ILE A 149 4.62 12.84 6.76
C ILE A 149 3.61 13.79 7.37
N GLN A 150 3.00 13.42 8.50
CA GLN A 150 2.07 14.27 9.22
C GLN A 150 2.77 14.87 10.45
N THR A 151 2.90 16.19 10.48
CA THR A 151 3.44 16.89 11.66
C THR A 151 2.39 17.05 12.74
N LEU A 152 2.86 17.12 13.98
CA LEU A 152 2.08 17.39 15.19
C LEU A 152 2.75 18.57 15.90
N CYS A 153 2.01 19.67 16.04
CA CYS A 153 2.44 20.88 16.74
C CYS A 153 1.66 20.99 18.04
N ASN A 154 2.31 20.77 19.18
CA ASN A 154 1.66 20.60 20.48
C ASN A 154 0.52 19.56 20.43
N LYS A 155 0.74 18.45 19.71
CA LYS A 155 -0.23 17.36 19.46
C LYS A 155 -1.41 17.72 18.54
N THR A 156 -1.47 18.95 18.04
CA THR A 156 -2.44 19.35 17.01
C THR A 156 -1.87 19.04 15.63
N PRO A 157 -2.64 18.43 14.71
CA PRO A 157 -2.18 18.22 13.34
C PRO A 157 -1.73 19.53 12.69
N GLY A 158 -0.48 19.55 12.25
CA GLY A 158 0.09 20.65 11.50
C GLY A 158 0.10 20.38 10.00
N PRO A 159 0.92 21.14 9.25
CA PRO A 159 1.19 20.85 7.84
C PRO A 159 1.65 19.40 7.64
N PHE A 160 1.25 18.82 6.52
CA PHE A 160 1.70 17.49 6.10
C PHE A 160 2.46 17.59 4.77
N HIS A 161 3.25 16.57 4.48
CA HIS A 161 4.01 16.47 3.24
C HIS A 161 3.89 15.08 2.64
N ILE A 162 3.86 14.99 1.31
CA ILE A 162 3.92 13.71 0.59
C ILE A 162 5.31 13.61 -0.02
N VAL A 163 6.07 12.57 0.32
CA VAL A 163 7.43 12.36 -0.17
C VAL A 163 7.44 12.27 -1.70
N GLN A 164 8.27 13.12 -2.31
CA GLN A 164 8.47 13.18 -3.75
C GLN A 164 9.69 12.35 -4.18
N ALA A 165 9.74 11.96 -5.45
CA ALA A 165 10.82 11.12 -5.99
C ALA A 165 12.21 11.80 -5.89
N ASP A 166 12.27 13.12 -6.01
CA ASP A 166 13.51 13.88 -5.95
C ASP A 166 14.02 14.07 -4.52
N GLU A 167 13.16 13.97 -3.51
CA GLU A 167 13.52 14.03 -2.08
C GLU A 167 14.25 12.78 -1.59
N LEU A 168 14.22 11.71 -2.39
CA LEU A 168 14.98 10.49 -2.11
C LEU A 168 16.49 10.64 -2.41
N THR A 169 16.88 11.62 -3.21
CA THR A 169 18.27 11.71 -3.73
C THR A 169 18.84 13.11 -3.91
N LEU A 170 18.02 14.13 -4.19
CA LEU A 170 18.46 15.43 -4.69
C LEU A 170 18.26 16.58 -3.70
N ARG A 171 17.24 16.53 -2.85
CA ARG A 171 16.91 17.60 -1.90
C ARG A 171 16.31 17.06 -0.60
N PRO A 172 16.43 17.79 0.53
CA PRO A 172 15.74 17.40 1.76
C PRO A 172 14.23 17.58 1.63
N ILE A 173 13.48 16.93 2.52
CA ILE A 173 12.06 17.23 2.74
C ILE A 173 11.96 18.54 3.51
N GLU A 174 11.20 19.49 2.97
CA GLU A 174 10.93 20.79 3.59
C GLU A 174 9.47 20.85 4.01
N ILE A 175 9.21 21.20 5.27
CA ILE A 175 7.87 21.45 5.79
C ILE A 175 7.82 22.85 6.37
N THR A 176 6.99 23.70 5.78
CA THR A 176 6.80 25.08 6.19
C THR A 176 5.65 25.21 7.18
N PHE A 177 5.91 25.87 8.30
CA PHE A 177 4.96 26.20 9.35
C PHE A 177 4.70 27.71 9.35
N GLU A 178 3.44 28.09 9.18
CA GLU A 178 3.00 29.48 9.29
C GLU A 178 3.05 29.95 10.75
N ARG A 179 3.54 31.16 10.99
CA ARG A 179 3.61 31.77 12.34
C ARG A 179 2.23 31.86 12.98
N ASP A 180 1.22 32.28 12.22
CA ASP A 180 -0.16 32.37 12.71
C ASP A 180 -0.67 31.01 13.22
N PHE A 181 -0.36 29.93 12.50
CA PHE A 181 -0.68 28.58 12.95
C PHE A 181 0.09 28.21 14.21
N LEU A 182 1.40 28.46 14.27
CA LEU A 182 2.23 28.16 15.43
C LEU A 182 1.75 28.90 16.69
N GLN A 183 1.36 30.18 16.54
CA GLN A 183 0.78 30.99 17.61
C GLN A 183 -0.61 30.50 18.04
N SER A 184 -1.37 29.87 17.14
CA SER A 184 -2.67 29.28 17.48
C SER A 184 -2.56 28.02 18.35
N VAL A 185 -1.42 27.32 18.28
CA VAL A 185 -1.19 26.06 19.01
C VAL A 185 -0.23 26.20 20.20
N GLY A 186 0.46 27.33 20.36
CA GLY A 186 1.38 27.60 21.47
C GLY A 186 1.63 29.08 21.67
N ASN A 187 1.91 29.48 22.92
CA ASN A 187 2.14 30.88 23.29
C ASN A 187 3.62 31.25 23.31
N GLU A 188 4.46 30.44 23.97
CA GLU A 188 5.90 30.69 24.11
C GLU A 188 6.73 29.70 23.29
N ASN A 189 6.27 28.46 23.20
CA ASN A 189 6.93 27.41 22.45
C ASN A 189 5.91 26.45 21.82
N VAL A 190 6.36 25.79 20.76
CA VAL A 190 5.66 24.72 20.08
C VAL A 190 6.57 23.51 20.05
N THR A 191 6.10 22.39 20.60
CA THR A 191 6.74 21.08 20.41
C THR A 191 6.30 20.54 19.06
N ILE A 192 7.26 20.28 18.18
CA ILE A 192 7.05 19.71 16.85
C ILE A 192 7.52 18.26 16.86
N GLU A 193 6.60 17.38 16.48
CA GLU A 193 6.81 15.95 16.25
C GLU A 193 6.23 15.60 14.87
N TYR A 194 6.51 14.40 14.35
CA TYR A 194 5.80 13.87 13.20
C TYR A 194 5.70 12.34 13.26
N PHE A 195 4.82 11.79 12.44
CA PHE A 195 4.84 10.38 12.08
C PHE A 195 4.72 10.25 10.56
N VAL A 196 5.07 9.08 10.05
CA VAL A 196 5.05 8.73 8.64
C VAL A 196 4.05 7.61 8.42
N THR A 197 3.26 7.71 7.36
CA THR A 197 2.42 6.62 6.87
C THR A 197 2.89 6.25 5.46
N ASP A 198 3.28 5.00 5.23
CA ASP A 198 3.70 4.56 3.91
C ASP A 198 2.52 4.41 2.93
N ARG A 199 2.82 4.08 1.66
CA ARG A 199 1.80 3.84 0.64
C ARG A 199 0.88 2.64 0.91
N ALA A 200 1.32 1.66 1.70
CA ALA A 200 0.48 0.55 2.11
C ALA A 200 -0.46 0.98 3.26
N GLY A 201 -0.15 2.05 3.98
CA GLY A 201 -0.88 2.52 5.15
C GLY A 201 -0.27 2.07 6.47
N ASN A 202 0.96 1.55 6.49
CA ASN A 202 1.66 1.27 7.74
C ASN A 202 2.15 2.59 8.36
N GLN A 203 1.79 2.81 9.62
CA GLN A 203 2.19 4.01 10.35
C GLN A 203 3.46 3.74 11.16
N SER A 204 4.39 4.68 11.16
CA SER A 204 5.59 4.68 11.99
C SER A 204 5.29 4.95 13.46
N ILE A 205 6.35 4.86 14.28
CA ILE A 205 6.41 5.54 15.58
C ILE A 205 6.37 7.07 15.42
N ILE A 206 6.19 7.79 16.53
CA ILE A 206 6.36 9.26 16.54
C ILE A 206 7.85 9.60 16.58
N SER A 207 8.25 10.67 15.89
CA SER A 207 9.61 11.20 15.89
C SER A 207 10.08 11.65 17.27
N LEU A 208 11.40 11.83 17.40
CA LEU A 208 11.91 12.65 18.48
C LEU A 208 11.31 14.07 18.39
N PRO A 209 10.92 14.68 19.52
CA PRO A 209 10.39 16.04 19.54
C PRO A 209 11.49 17.08 19.36
N VAL A 210 11.14 18.22 18.77
CA VAL A 210 11.95 19.44 18.79
C VAL A 210 11.10 20.60 19.32
N GLN A 211 11.70 21.49 20.12
CA GLN A 211 11.04 22.70 20.58
C GLN A 211 11.38 23.87 19.66
N LEU A 212 10.34 24.57 19.23
CA LEU A 212 10.43 25.85 18.55
C LEU A 212 10.00 26.95 19.51
N PHE A 213 10.85 27.94 19.75
CA PHE A 213 10.48 29.10 20.58
C PHE A 213 9.88 30.19 19.71
N LEU A 214 8.69 30.64 20.09
CA LEU A 214 8.04 31.79 19.46
C LEU A 214 8.64 33.03 20.11
N GLN A 215 9.75 33.55 19.57
CA GLN A 215 10.22 34.86 19.99
C GLN A 215 9.09 35.89 19.73
N LEU A 216 8.61 36.49 20.81
CA LEU A 216 7.64 37.59 20.83
C LEU A 216 8.30 38.91 20.45
#